data_AF-A0A944C4F6-F1
#
_entry.id   AF-A0A944C4F6-F1
#
_cell.length_a   1.000
_cell.length_b   1.000
_cell.length_c   1.000
_cell.angle_alpha   90.00
_cell.angle_beta   90.00
_cell.angle_gamma   90.00
#
_symmetry.space_group_name_H-M   'P 1'
#
loop_
_entity.id
_entity.type
_entity.pdbx_description
1 polymer ?
#
loop_
_entity_poly.entity_id
_entity_poly.type
_entity_poly.pdbx_seq_one_letter_code
_entity_poly.pdbx_strand_id
1 'polypeptide(L)'
;METYSFGDWVVYDPGYKEPEIGRVTEDRGDSAFVCYHTGCTASSTYKRSLRRATEAEILAAPGGIGHHRFDPWCPSAKECPGLGRCEALAKARER
;
A
#
# COMPACT_ATOMS: atom_id res chain seq x y z
N MET A 1 -18.45 2.11 -2.20
CA MET A 1 -17.11 1.94 -2.82
C MET A 1 -16.15 1.57 -1.71
N GLU A 2 -15.17 0.68 -1.94
CA GLU A 2 -14.20 0.35 -0.89
C GLU A 2 -13.41 1.58 -0.44
N THR A 3 -13.12 1.64 0.86
CA THR A 3 -12.27 2.65 1.47
C THR A 3 -10.98 1.98 1.92
N TYR A 4 -9.84 2.59 1.60
CA TYR A 4 -8.54 2.14 2.04
C TYR A 4 -7.97 3.09 3.11
N SER A 5 -7.12 2.56 3.97
CA SER A 5 -6.38 3.33 4.96
C SER A 5 -4.90 3.43 4.57
N PHE A 6 -4.21 4.43 5.11
CA PHE A 6 -2.74 4.50 4.98
C PHE A 6 -2.12 3.19 5.46
N GLY A 7 -1.26 2.62 4.63
CA GLY A 7 -0.62 1.34 4.87
C GLY A 7 -1.54 0.12 4.70
N ASP A 8 -2.67 0.22 4.01
CA ASP A 8 -3.39 -0.98 3.55
C ASP A 8 -2.59 -1.68 2.44
N TRP A 9 -2.53 -3.01 2.52
CA TRP A 9 -2.02 -3.83 1.44
C TRP A 9 -3.09 -4.03 0.36
N VAL A 10 -2.74 -3.69 -0.87
CA VAL A 10 -3.64 -3.80 -2.03
C VAL A 10 -2.93 -4.48 -3.18
N VAL A 11 -3.71 -5.14 -4.03
CA VAL A 11 -3.26 -5.64 -5.33
C VAL A 11 -3.92 -4.83 -6.41
N TYR A 12 -3.12 -4.30 -7.31
CA TYR A 12 -3.56 -3.72 -8.57
C TYR A 12 -3.71 -4.82 -9.60
N ASP A 13 -4.94 -5.09 -10.00
CA ASP A 13 -5.28 -6.09 -11.01
C ASP A 13 -6.22 -5.45 -12.04
N PRO A 14 -5.67 -4.91 -13.13
CA PRO A 14 -6.49 -4.28 -14.16
C PRO A 14 -6.93 -5.27 -15.25
N GLY A 15 -6.63 -6.57 -15.13
CA GLY A 15 -7.02 -7.61 -16.08
C GLY A 15 -6.26 -7.65 -17.42
N TYR A 16 -5.31 -6.74 -17.67
CA TYR A 16 -4.50 -6.71 -18.89
C TYR A 16 -2.99 -6.93 -18.66
N LYS A 17 -2.58 -7.07 -17.39
CA LYS A 17 -1.19 -7.36 -16.99
C LYS A 17 -1.18 -8.17 -15.71
N GLU A 18 0.00 -8.72 -15.37
CA GLU A 18 0.22 -9.38 -14.09
C GLU A 18 -0.13 -8.46 -12.91
N PRO A 19 -0.82 -8.98 -11.88
CA PRO A 19 -1.18 -8.17 -10.72
C PRO A 19 0.04 -7.66 -9.95
N GLU A 20 -0.03 -6.42 -9.49
CA GLU A 20 1.04 -5.76 -8.74
C GLU A 20 0.61 -5.47 -7.30
N ILE A 21 1.35 -5.99 -6.32
CA ILE A 21 1.08 -5.69 -4.91
C ILE A 21 1.69 -4.35 -4.51
N GLY A 22 0.94 -3.58 -3.72
CA GLY A 22 1.31 -2.24 -3.29
C GLY A 22 0.75 -1.86 -1.92
N ARG A 23 1.12 -0.66 -1.49
CA ARG A 23 0.74 -0.07 -0.20
C ARG A 23 0.04 1.25 -0.41
N VAL A 24 -1.13 1.40 0.20
CA VAL A 24 -1.89 2.65 0.12
C VAL A 24 -1.19 3.74 0.92
N THR A 25 -1.07 4.91 0.34
CA THR A 25 -0.51 6.14 0.95
C THR A 25 -1.60 7.19 1.15
N GLU A 26 -2.61 7.22 0.30
CA GLU A 26 -3.75 8.12 0.47
C GLU A 26 -4.98 7.53 -0.21
N ASP A 27 -6.16 7.69 0.40
CA ASP A 27 -7.45 7.34 -0.21
C ASP A 27 -8.11 8.61 -0.74
N ARG A 28 -8.51 8.64 -2.01
CA ARG A 28 -9.11 9.82 -2.67
C ARG A 28 -10.31 9.44 -3.52
N GLY A 29 -11.50 9.41 -2.91
CA GLY A 29 -12.77 9.25 -3.65
C GLY A 29 -12.77 7.97 -4.47
N ASP A 30 -12.67 8.08 -5.80
CA ASP A 30 -12.66 6.97 -6.75
C ASP A 30 -11.29 6.32 -6.99
N SER A 31 -10.20 6.92 -6.47
CA SER A 31 -8.83 6.41 -6.56
C SER A 31 -8.16 6.32 -5.19
N ALA A 32 -7.04 5.63 -5.15
CA ALA A 32 -6.11 5.64 -4.02
C ALA A 32 -4.69 5.82 -4.56
N PHE A 33 -3.86 6.56 -3.82
CA PHE A 33 -2.43 6.64 -4.10
C PHE A 33 -1.74 5.41 -3.54
N VAL A 34 -1.11 4.64 -4.40
CA VAL A 34 -0.50 3.36 -4.05
C VAL A 34 0.97 3.34 -4.45
N CYS A 35 1.79 2.82 -3.56
CA CYS A 35 3.21 2.61 -3.75
C CYS A 35 3.51 1.13 -4.00
N TYR A 36 4.03 0.81 -5.18
CA TYR A 36 4.25 -0.57 -5.65
C TYR A 36 5.70 -1.06 -5.51
N HIS A 37 6.62 -0.17 -5.14
CA HIS A 37 8.04 -0.49 -4.99
C HIS A 37 8.71 0.41 -3.95
N THR A 38 9.95 0.11 -3.57
CA THR A 38 10.75 0.96 -2.68
C THR A 38 11.09 2.29 -3.35
N GLY A 39 10.99 3.41 -2.64
CA GLY A 39 11.35 4.74 -3.14
C GLY A 39 10.45 5.29 -4.25
N CYS A 40 9.21 4.77 -4.35
CA CYS A 40 8.18 5.17 -5.32
C CYS A 40 7.73 6.61 -5.15
N THR A 41 7.29 7.23 -6.25
CA THR A 41 6.24 8.26 -6.17
C THR A 41 4.92 7.50 -6.23
N ALA A 42 3.98 7.80 -5.33
CA ALA A 42 2.75 7.03 -5.25
C ALA A 42 1.90 7.27 -6.49
N SER A 43 1.38 6.20 -7.08
CA SER A 43 0.57 6.26 -8.29
C SER A 43 -0.91 6.36 -7.91
N SER A 44 -1.63 7.30 -8.52
CA SER A 44 -3.10 7.36 -8.39
C SER A 44 -3.73 6.21 -9.16
N THR A 45 -4.25 5.22 -8.44
CA THR A 45 -4.85 4.00 -9.00
C THR A 45 -6.35 3.97 -8.74
N TYR A 46 -7.15 3.68 -9.75
CA TYR A 46 -8.60 3.57 -9.61
C TYR A 46 -8.99 2.39 -8.71
N LYS A 47 -9.89 2.62 -7.75
CA LYS A 47 -10.31 1.60 -6.79
C LYS A 47 -11.01 0.40 -7.44
N ARG A 48 -11.63 0.59 -8.61
CA ARG A 48 -12.23 -0.52 -9.38
C ARG A 48 -11.22 -1.55 -9.87
N SER A 49 -9.93 -1.20 -9.90
CA SER A 49 -8.83 -2.07 -10.28
C SER A 49 -7.97 -2.47 -9.08
N LEU A 50 -8.41 -2.12 -7.86
CA LEU A 50 -7.77 -2.49 -6.62
C LEU A 50 -8.64 -3.51 -5.90
N ARG A 51 -7.96 -4.44 -5.24
CA ARG A 51 -8.55 -5.27 -4.19
C ARG A 51 -7.61 -5.35 -3.01
N ARG A 52 -8.14 -5.70 -1.85
CA ARG A 52 -7.30 -6.02 -0.68
C ARG A 52 -6.40 -7.21 -1.00
N ALA A 53 -5.13 -7.13 -0.58
CA ALA A 53 -4.22 -8.25 -0.68
C ALA A 53 -4.58 -9.32 0.35
N THR A 54 -4.40 -10.58 -0.03
CA THR A 54 -4.49 -11.73 0.88
C THR A 54 -3.21 -11.87 1.71
N GLU A 55 -3.26 -12.60 2.83
CA GLU A 55 -2.07 -12.83 3.66
C GLU A 55 -0.93 -13.51 2.89
N ALA A 56 -1.25 -14.45 2.00
CA ALA A 56 -0.26 -15.12 1.16
C ALA A 56 0.46 -14.14 0.23
N GLU A 57 -0.27 -13.19 -0.36
CA GLU A 57 0.30 -12.15 -1.22
C GLU A 57 1.16 -11.16 -0.43
N ILE A 58 0.74 -10.81 0.80
CA ILE A 58 1.51 -9.95 1.70
C ILE A 58 2.83 -10.62 2.10
N LEU A 59 2.80 -11.92 2.38
CA LEU A 59 4.01 -12.68 2.72
C LEU A 59 4.95 -12.88 1.53
N ALA A 60 4.39 -12.99 0.32
CA ALA A 60 5.14 -13.09 -0.93
C ALA A 60 5.63 -11.73 -1.47
N ALA A 61 5.19 -10.62 -0.87
CA ALA A 61 5.53 -9.28 -1.32
C ALA A 61 7.05 -9.06 -1.27
N PRO A 62 7.68 -8.50 -2.31
CA PRO A 62 9.07 -8.13 -2.23
C PRO A 62 9.30 -7.13 -1.09
N GLY A 63 10.40 -7.30 -0.35
CA GLY A 63 10.74 -6.41 0.75
C GLY A 63 10.89 -4.97 0.28
N GLY A 64 10.47 -4.01 1.11
CA GLY A 64 10.65 -2.57 0.85
C GLY A 64 9.52 -1.87 0.07
N ILE A 65 8.46 -2.58 -0.32
CA ILE A 65 7.26 -1.94 -0.91
C ILE A 65 6.65 -0.94 0.09
N GLY A 66 6.24 0.20 -0.44
CA GLY A 66 5.44 1.21 0.25
C GLY A 66 6.19 2.51 0.52
N HIS A 67 7.50 2.55 0.25
CA HIS A 67 8.30 3.73 0.57
C HIS A 67 8.07 4.82 -0.47
N HIS A 68 7.16 5.75 -0.16
CA HIS A 68 7.06 6.98 -0.92
C HIS A 68 8.36 7.79 -0.77
N ARG A 69 8.95 8.28 -1.88
CA ARG A 69 10.23 9.02 -1.87
C ARG A 69 10.22 10.25 -0.96
N PHE A 70 9.04 10.80 -0.72
CA PHE A 70 8.84 12.03 0.05
C PHE A 70 8.26 11.79 1.45
N ASP A 71 7.93 10.54 1.81
CA ASP A 71 7.42 10.24 3.15
C ASP A 71 8.60 9.99 4.11
N PRO A 72 8.54 10.50 5.34
CA PRO A 72 9.63 10.37 6.31
C PRO A 72 9.85 8.92 6.78
N TRP A 73 8.86 8.04 6.61
CA TRP A 73 8.97 6.64 6.97
C TRP A 73 7.98 5.77 6.21
N CYS A 74 8.38 4.51 5.96
CA CYS A 74 7.49 3.49 5.44
C CYS A 74 7.67 2.16 6.21
N PRO A 75 6.58 1.56 6.71
CA PRO A 75 6.61 0.22 7.27
C PRO A 75 6.77 -0.83 6.17
N SER A 76 7.80 -1.65 6.28
CA SER A 76 7.90 -2.88 5.49
C SER A 76 6.84 -3.93 5.88
N ALA A 77 6.62 -4.95 5.04
CA ALA A 77 5.77 -6.10 5.36
C ALA A 77 6.19 -6.83 6.65
N LYS A 78 7.47 -6.75 7.02
CA LYS A 78 8.00 -7.29 8.27
C LYS A 78 7.62 -6.44 9.48
N GLU A 79 7.57 -5.12 9.31
CA GLU A 79 7.22 -4.17 10.38
C GLU A 79 5.71 -4.01 10.54
N CYS A 80 4.94 -4.28 9.49
CA CYS A 80 3.48 -4.29 9.49
C CYS A 80 2.90 -5.54 8.81
N PRO A 81 3.00 -6.70 9.46
CA PRO A 81 2.34 -7.91 8.99
C PRO A 81 0.83 -7.83 9.31
N GLY A 82 -0.01 -7.49 8.32
CA GLY A 82 -1.47 -7.62 8.46
C GLY A 82 -2.33 -6.62 7.67
N LEU A 83 -3.65 -6.87 7.70
CA LEU A 83 -4.73 -6.08 7.10
C LEU A 83 -5.15 -4.84 7.95
N GLY A 84 -4.28 -4.36 8.84
CA GLY A 84 -4.64 -3.32 9.81
C GLY A 84 -3.49 -2.42 10.28
N ARG A 85 -3.69 -1.11 10.06
CA ARG A 85 -3.12 0.06 10.73
C ARG A 85 -1.65 0.03 11.14
N CYS A 86 -0.79 0.41 10.19
CA CYS A 86 0.51 0.99 10.51
C CYS A 86 0.45 2.41 11.09
N GLU A 87 -0.76 2.99 11.20
CA GLU A 87 -0.96 4.37 11.68
C GLU A 87 -0.32 4.63 13.06
N ALA A 88 -0.28 3.63 13.95
CA ALA A 88 0.33 3.78 15.28
C ALA A 88 1.86 3.94 15.22
N LEU A 89 2.54 3.24 14.31
CA LEU A 89 3.99 3.36 14.10
C LEU A 89 4.36 4.64 13.34
N ALA A 90 3.52 5.06 12.38
CA ALA A 90 3.70 6.32 11.66
C ALA A 90 3.65 7.51 12.64
N LYS A 91 2.60 7.59 13.47
CA LYS A 91 2.44 8.67 14.46
C LYS A 91 3.50 8.69 15.56
N ALA A 92 4.04 7.53 15.97
CA ALA A 92 5.06 7.46 17.00
C ALA A 92 6.42 8.02 16.57
N ARG A 93 6.68 8.07 15.25
CA ARG A 93 7.96 8.49 14.65
C ARG A 93 7.94 9.88 14.01
N GLU A 94 6.78 10.53 13.98
CA GLU A 94 6.62 11.96 13.68
C GLU A 94 6.89 12.87 14.90
N ARG A 95 7.32 12.31 16.05
CA ARG A 95 7.62 13.02 17.30
C ARG A 95 9.11 13.28 17.51
#